data_AF-A0A8J4W4H9-F1
#
_entry.id   AF-A0A8J4W4H9-F1
#
_cell.length_a   1.000
_cell.length_b   1.000
_cell.length_c   1.000
_cell.angle_alpha   90.00
_cell.angle_beta   90.00
_cell.angle_gamma   90.00
#
_symmetry.space_group_name_H-M   'P 1'
#
loop_
_entity.id
_entity.type
_entity.pdbx_description
1 polymer ?
#
loop_
_entity_poly.entity_id
_entity_poly.type
_entity_poly.pdbx_seq_one_letter_code
_entity_poly.pdbx_strand_id
1 'polypeptide(L)'
;MEVMELTATSNPYLDFHRKFCREHPGELTAVFDPELSDERRSEMYAALDVSVAMKYSWAIPDERALQIIKHYGPIVEMGAGSGYWARLLQLRGVDIVAYDLHVAGDDDEEQKEENEHDDQEGGKTVATSGEESHGDAEEAQEGSDGEEADEEPDDEDVGEDEEEEEEEEEEVEVEQVYWTEVLKGTPKDLRKHADRALFLCYPDDFEDSHESMAMASLCNYAGDTVIHVGELFGHTLCLPGAWGRTSSEEFQTHLATVYHKVLQVPLPSWHSSMDTLTVWKRTKSSITDGGMYAFIPEEERIDLVAACPSTRHLLHFGNAQVESASGTRSRKRRRNKQKSRRTDAAEDESEQSDNDSPTKKK
;
A
#
# COMPACT_ATOMS: atom_id res chain seq x y z
N MET A 1 -16.88 -22.39 12.09
CA MET A 1 -16.36 -21.06 12.41
C MET A 1 -17.54 -20.09 12.41
N GLU A 2 -17.65 -19.20 13.39
CA GLU A 2 -18.70 -18.17 13.38
C GLU A 2 -18.32 -17.16 12.29
N VAL A 3 -19.13 -17.03 11.23
CA VAL A 3 -18.88 -16.09 10.13
C VAL A 3 -18.88 -14.69 10.75
N MET A 4 -17.72 -14.02 10.76
CA MET A 4 -17.58 -12.69 11.32
C MET A 4 -18.42 -11.70 10.51
N GLU A 5 -19.57 -11.30 11.04
CA GLU A 5 -20.46 -10.35 10.37
C GLU A 5 -19.87 -8.94 10.47
N LEU A 6 -19.47 -8.37 9.33
CA LEU A 6 -19.04 -6.98 9.26
C LEU A 6 -20.23 -6.03 9.45
N THR A 7 -20.06 -5.06 10.34
CA THR A 7 -20.95 -3.92 10.57
C THR A 7 -20.32 -2.63 10.01
N ALA A 8 -21.12 -1.56 9.90
CA ALA A 8 -20.65 -0.25 9.45
C ALA A 8 -19.49 0.33 10.28
N THR A 9 -19.28 -0.15 11.51
CA THR A 9 -18.24 0.34 12.42
C THR A 9 -17.14 -0.69 12.70
N SER A 10 -17.24 -1.91 12.19
CA SER A 10 -16.20 -2.93 12.38
C SER A 10 -15.20 -2.90 11.23
N ASN A 11 -13.91 -2.97 11.56
CA ASN A 11 -12.84 -3.15 10.59
C ASN A 11 -11.76 -4.04 11.22
N PRO A 12 -11.94 -5.36 11.18
CA PRO A 12 -11.04 -6.30 11.86
C PRO A 12 -9.61 -6.26 11.34
N TYR A 13 -9.39 -5.91 10.07
CA TYR A 13 -8.04 -5.78 9.53
C TYR A 13 -7.30 -4.60 10.17
N LEU A 14 -7.96 -3.44 10.25
CA LEU A 14 -7.42 -2.27 10.92
C LEU A 14 -7.23 -2.52 12.43
N ASP A 15 -8.15 -3.23 13.07
CA ASP A 15 -8.02 -3.58 14.50
C ASP A 15 -6.84 -4.51 14.75
N PHE A 16 -6.60 -5.47 13.85
CA PHE A 16 -5.43 -6.34 13.87
C PHE A 16 -4.13 -5.53 13.72
N HIS A 17 -4.03 -4.67 12.71
CA HIS A 17 -2.88 -3.78 12.50
C HIS A 17 -2.58 -2.89 13.71
N ARG A 18 -3.63 -2.27 14.28
CA ARG A 18 -3.50 -1.42 15.48
C ARG A 18 -3.06 -2.20 16.70
N LYS A 19 -3.52 -3.44 16.85
CA LYS A 19 -3.07 -4.33 17.92
C LYS A 19 -1.59 -4.65 17.74
N PHE A 20 -1.18 -5.03 16.53
CA PHE A 20 0.22 -5.30 16.20
C PHE A 20 1.12 -4.10 16.54
N CYS A 21 0.80 -2.91 16.03
CA CYS A 21 1.60 -1.69 16.28
C CYS A 21 1.72 -1.32 17.77
N ARG A 22 0.71 -1.66 18.59
CA ARG A 22 0.72 -1.41 20.03
C ARG A 22 1.59 -2.41 20.78
N GLU A 23 1.61 -3.65 20.32
CA GLU A 23 2.40 -4.75 20.92
C GLU A 23 3.87 -4.68 20.48
N HIS A 24 4.14 -4.14 19.29
CA HIS A 24 5.46 -4.11 18.63
C HIS A 24 5.84 -2.66 18.18
N PRO A 25 6.00 -1.71 19.12
CA PRO A 25 6.18 -0.30 18.77
C PRO A 25 7.51 -0.04 18.04
N GLY A 26 7.42 0.48 16.82
CA GLY A 26 8.57 0.85 15.99
C GLY A 26 9.14 -0.27 15.13
N GLU A 27 8.64 -1.50 15.28
CA GLU A 27 9.15 -2.66 14.55
C GLU A 27 8.93 -2.55 13.04
N LEU A 28 7.82 -1.95 12.59
CA LEU A 28 7.55 -1.76 11.15
C LEU A 28 8.61 -0.91 10.42
N THR A 29 9.33 -0.04 11.13
CA THR A 29 10.42 0.75 10.53
C THR A 29 11.78 0.12 10.81
N ALA A 30 11.95 -0.46 11.99
CA ALA A 30 13.24 -1.02 12.41
C ALA A 30 13.66 -2.26 11.61
N VAL A 31 12.74 -2.97 10.93
CA VAL A 31 13.09 -4.11 10.08
C VAL A 31 14.07 -3.73 8.94
N PHE A 32 14.03 -2.48 8.47
CA PHE A 32 14.94 -1.97 7.44
C PHE A 32 16.15 -1.21 8.01
N ASP A 33 16.40 -1.30 9.32
CA ASP A 33 17.64 -0.76 9.89
C ASP A 33 18.83 -1.58 9.36
N PRO A 34 19.81 -0.96 8.68
CA PRO A 34 20.98 -1.67 8.14
C PRO A 34 21.85 -2.28 9.25
N GLU A 35 21.74 -1.81 10.48
CA GLU A 35 22.49 -2.33 11.63
C GLU A 35 21.78 -3.50 12.33
N LEU A 36 20.57 -3.88 11.89
CA LEU A 36 19.84 -5.03 12.42
C LEU A 36 20.47 -6.35 11.94
N SER A 37 20.56 -7.36 12.80
CA SER A 37 21.02 -8.68 12.36
C SER A 37 20.00 -9.36 11.46
N ASP A 38 20.47 -10.24 10.57
CA ASP A 38 19.63 -10.94 9.60
C ASP A 38 18.59 -11.82 10.30
N GLU A 39 18.95 -12.51 11.38
CA GLU A 39 18.01 -13.35 12.13
C GLU A 39 16.88 -12.51 12.72
N ARG A 40 17.22 -11.34 13.31
CA ARG A 40 16.18 -10.47 13.82
C ARG A 40 15.34 -9.91 12.69
N ARG A 41 15.94 -9.51 11.57
CA ARG A 41 15.22 -8.98 10.41
C ARG A 41 14.17 -9.98 9.93
N SER A 42 14.55 -11.23 9.72
CA SER A 42 13.62 -12.28 9.28
C SER A 42 12.48 -12.48 10.26
N GLU A 43 12.74 -12.49 11.57
CA GLU A 43 11.69 -12.60 12.59
C GLU A 43 10.70 -11.42 12.58
N MET A 44 11.13 -10.17 12.32
CA MET A 44 10.20 -9.04 12.20
C MET A 44 9.53 -8.97 10.83
N TYR A 45 10.20 -9.42 9.77
CA TYR A 45 9.63 -9.42 8.43
C TYR A 45 8.43 -10.37 8.34
N ALA A 46 8.54 -11.56 8.95
CA ALA A 46 7.47 -12.55 9.07
C ALA A 46 6.24 -12.08 9.88
N ALA A 47 6.27 -10.86 10.46
CA ALA A 47 5.11 -10.28 11.11
C ALA A 47 3.96 -9.91 10.14
N LEU A 48 4.28 -9.72 8.85
CA LEU A 48 3.26 -9.64 7.81
C LEU A 48 2.90 -11.07 7.39
N ASP A 49 1.81 -11.57 7.96
CA ASP A 49 1.20 -12.81 7.51
C ASP A 49 0.43 -12.55 6.20
N VAL A 50 0.96 -13.05 5.07
CA VAL A 50 0.38 -12.88 3.73
C VAL A 50 -1.07 -13.36 3.69
N SER A 51 -1.42 -14.39 4.47
CA SER A 51 -2.80 -14.89 4.55
C SER A 51 -3.78 -13.82 5.06
N VAL A 52 -3.31 -12.85 5.85
CA VAL A 52 -4.14 -11.72 6.32
C VAL A 52 -4.44 -10.76 5.17
N ALA A 53 -3.46 -10.48 4.31
CA ALA A 53 -3.65 -9.64 3.13
C ALA A 53 -4.59 -10.33 2.12
N MET A 54 -4.38 -11.61 1.83
CA MET A 54 -5.26 -12.42 0.97
C MET A 54 -6.71 -12.44 1.48
N LYS A 55 -6.89 -12.59 2.80
CA LYS A 55 -8.21 -12.59 3.44
C LYS A 55 -8.91 -11.25 3.36
N TYR A 56 -8.21 -10.14 3.53
CA TYR A 56 -8.80 -8.80 3.62
C TYR A 56 -8.50 -7.97 2.38
N SER A 57 -7.31 -7.39 2.29
CA SER A 57 -6.83 -6.61 1.15
C SER A 57 -5.34 -6.33 1.36
N TRP A 58 -4.62 -6.07 0.27
CA TRP A 58 -3.22 -5.66 0.33
C TRP A 58 -3.01 -4.33 1.06
N ALA A 59 -3.87 -3.33 0.81
CA ALA A 59 -3.86 -2.08 1.56
C ALA A 59 -4.87 -2.09 2.72
N ILE A 60 -4.53 -1.41 3.82
CA ILE A 60 -5.37 -1.38 5.02
C ILE A 60 -6.37 -0.22 4.96
N PRO A 61 -7.69 -0.48 4.83
CA PRO A 61 -8.69 0.58 4.90
C PRO A 61 -8.74 1.17 6.30
N ASP A 62 -8.61 2.49 6.42
CA ASP A 62 -8.96 3.23 7.63
C ASP A 62 -10.27 4.01 7.48
N GLU A 63 -10.83 4.49 8.58
CA GLU A 63 -12.09 5.23 8.55
C GLU A 63 -11.98 6.51 7.70
N ARG A 64 -10.81 7.16 7.70
CA ARG A 64 -10.60 8.38 6.92
C ARG A 64 -10.68 8.08 5.42
N ALA A 65 -10.02 7.01 4.97
CA ALA A 65 -10.02 6.56 3.59
C ALA A 65 -11.44 6.23 3.12
N LEU A 66 -12.20 5.48 3.92
CA LEU A 66 -13.57 5.10 3.59
C LEU A 66 -14.50 6.31 3.48
N GLN A 67 -14.33 7.32 4.34
CA GLN A 67 -15.09 8.58 4.25
C GLN A 67 -14.68 9.42 3.03
N ILE A 68 -13.39 9.43 2.68
CA ILE A 68 -12.91 10.10 1.46
C ILE A 68 -13.51 9.42 0.23
N ILE A 69 -13.41 8.10 0.11
CA ILE A 69 -13.96 7.36 -1.04
C ILE A 69 -15.48 7.59 -1.14
N LYS A 70 -16.19 7.50 -0.02
CA LYS A 70 -17.63 7.80 0.06
C LYS A 70 -17.99 9.17 -0.49
N HIS A 71 -17.16 10.19 -0.28
CA HIS A 71 -17.40 11.54 -0.78
C HIS A 71 -17.49 11.61 -2.31
N TYR A 72 -16.74 10.75 -3.01
CA TYR A 72 -16.68 10.69 -4.46
C TYR A 72 -17.64 9.65 -5.08
N GLY A 73 -18.47 8.99 -4.26
CA GLY A 73 -19.44 8.02 -4.74
C GLY A 73 -20.45 8.61 -5.73
N PRO A 74 -21.04 7.81 -6.65
CA PRO A 74 -20.94 6.34 -6.76
C PRO A 74 -19.56 5.85 -7.24
N ILE A 75 -19.21 4.61 -6.90
CA ILE A 75 -17.88 4.02 -7.13
C ILE A 75 -17.95 2.84 -8.11
N VAL A 76 -16.91 2.68 -8.92
CA VAL A 76 -16.56 1.43 -9.59
C VAL A 76 -15.17 1.01 -9.15
N GLU A 77 -15.02 -0.19 -8.59
CA GLU A 77 -13.75 -0.78 -8.17
C GLU A 77 -13.34 -1.84 -9.21
N MET A 78 -12.09 -1.78 -9.65
CA MET A 78 -11.48 -2.77 -10.55
C MET A 78 -10.30 -3.42 -9.87
N GLY A 79 -10.22 -4.75 -9.91
CA GLY A 79 -9.28 -5.53 -9.10
C GLY A 79 -9.72 -5.58 -7.64
N ALA A 80 -11.00 -5.89 -7.39
CA ALA A 80 -11.58 -5.85 -6.06
C ALA A 80 -11.13 -7.02 -5.14
N GLY A 81 -10.53 -8.06 -5.71
CA GLY A 81 -10.18 -9.31 -5.04
C GLY A 81 -11.37 -9.91 -4.29
N SER A 82 -11.22 -10.10 -2.98
CA SER A 82 -12.27 -10.57 -2.09
C SER A 82 -13.42 -9.58 -1.86
N GLY A 83 -13.30 -8.32 -2.32
CA GLY A 83 -14.30 -7.27 -2.17
C GLY A 83 -14.35 -6.62 -0.78
N TYR A 84 -13.27 -6.68 0.01
CA TYR A 84 -13.26 -6.13 1.37
C TYR A 84 -13.53 -4.61 1.42
N TRP A 85 -12.86 -3.83 0.57
CA TRP A 85 -13.11 -2.39 0.44
C TRP A 85 -14.56 -2.12 0.03
N ALA A 86 -15.04 -2.77 -1.03
CA ALA A 86 -16.43 -2.69 -1.46
C ALA A 86 -17.42 -2.98 -0.33
N ARG A 87 -17.21 -4.05 0.44
CA ARG A 87 -18.09 -4.38 1.57
C ARG A 87 -18.11 -3.29 2.63
N LEU A 88 -16.95 -2.76 3.01
CA LEU A 88 -16.87 -1.67 3.99
C LEU A 88 -17.54 -0.38 3.49
N LEU A 89 -17.46 -0.09 2.19
CA LEU A 89 -18.12 1.05 1.56
C LEU A 89 -19.64 0.86 1.47
N GLN A 90 -20.11 -0.32 1.08
CA GLN A 90 -21.54 -0.67 1.07
C GLN A 90 -22.18 -0.52 2.45
N LEU A 91 -21.50 -1.00 3.50
CA LEU A 91 -21.96 -0.83 4.89
C LEU A 91 -22.05 0.65 5.32
N ARG A 92 -21.39 1.56 4.59
CA ARG A 92 -21.48 3.02 4.75
C ARG A 92 -22.46 3.68 3.77
N GLY A 93 -23.23 2.89 3.04
CA GLY A 93 -24.26 3.35 2.09
C GLY A 93 -23.70 3.87 0.77
N VAL A 94 -22.49 3.45 0.38
CA VAL A 94 -21.92 3.78 -0.92
C VAL A 94 -22.50 2.85 -1.98
N ASP A 95 -22.96 3.42 -3.09
CA ASP A 95 -23.26 2.68 -4.31
C ASP A 95 -21.93 2.33 -4.99
N ILE A 96 -21.55 1.05 -4.95
CA ILE A 96 -20.31 0.54 -5.53
C ILE A 96 -20.56 -0.71 -6.38
N VAL A 97 -19.92 -0.75 -7.54
CA VAL A 97 -19.81 -1.94 -8.39
C VAL A 97 -18.36 -2.41 -8.34
N ALA A 98 -18.13 -3.65 -7.92
CA ALA A 98 -16.81 -4.23 -7.81
C ALA A 98 -16.60 -5.28 -8.92
N TYR A 99 -15.48 -5.19 -9.62
CA TYR A 99 -15.05 -6.17 -10.61
C TYR A 99 -13.72 -6.80 -10.23
N ASP A 100 -13.58 -8.07 -10.56
CA ASP A 100 -12.31 -8.77 -10.56
C ASP A 100 -12.26 -9.78 -11.71
N LEU A 101 -11.05 -10.19 -12.11
CA LEU A 101 -10.85 -11.21 -13.12
C LEU A 101 -11.25 -12.59 -12.56
N HIS A 102 -10.91 -12.83 -11.29
CA HIS A 102 -11.17 -14.06 -10.57
C HIS A 102 -12.26 -13.84 -9.52
N VAL A 103 -13.29 -14.67 -9.53
CA VAL A 103 -14.41 -14.56 -8.60
C VAL A 103 -14.73 -15.89 -7.93
N ALA A 104 -15.55 -15.83 -6.87
CA ALA A 104 -15.99 -17.01 -6.15
C ALA A 104 -16.63 -18.04 -7.10
N GLY A 105 -16.05 -19.23 -7.15
CA GLY A 105 -16.52 -20.35 -7.98
C GLY A 105 -15.75 -20.56 -9.29
N ASP A 106 -14.74 -19.74 -9.60
CA ASP A 106 -13.85 -19.98 -10.76
C ASP A 106 -12.97 -21.24 -10.57
N ASP A 107 -12.54 -21.54 -9.32
CA ASP A 107 -11.74 -22.73 -8.99
C ASP A 107 -12.46 -24.06 -9.34
N ASP A 108 -13.80 -24.06 -9.31
CA ASP A 108 -14.63 -25.21 -9.70
C ASP A 108 -14.68 -25.42 -11.23
N GLU A 109 -14.35 -24.41 -12.04
CA GLU A 109 -14.35 -24.47 -13.51
C GLU A 109 -12.97 -24.84 -14.05
N GLU A 110 -11.88 -24.28 -13.49
CA GLU A 110 -10.51 -24.64 -13.87
C GLU A 110 -10.19 -26.12 -13.59
N GLN A 111 -10.62 -26.64 -12.43
CA GLN A 111 -10.54 -28.08 -12.14
C GLN A 111 -11.40 -28.94 -13.08
N LYS A 112 -12.49 -28.41 -13.67
CA LYS A 112 -13.26 -29.16 -14.68
C LYS A 112 -12.56 -29.17 -16.03
N GLU A 113 -11.94 -28.07 -16.43
CA GLU A 113 -11.21 -27.97 -17.69
C GLU A 113 -9.94 -28.84 -17.69
N GLU A 114 -9.20 -28.91 -16.58
CA GLU A 114 -8.06 -29.82 -16.43
C GLU A 114 -8.48 -31.30 -16.48
N ASN A 115 -9.58 -31.66 -15.81
CA ASN A 115 -10.12 -33.03 -15.84
C ASN A 115 -10.67 -33.41 -17.24
N GLU A 116 -11.22 -32.46 -18.01
CA GLU A 116 -11.66 -32.70 -19.38
C GLU A 116 -10.50 -32.81 -20.38
N HIS A 117 -9.36 -32.18 -20.11
CA HIS A 117 -8.15 -32.28 -20.93
C HIS A 117 -7.43 -33.63 -20.71
N ASP A 118 -7.43 -34.15 -19.48
CA ASP A 118 -6.86 -35.46 -19.13
C ASP A 118 -7.71 -36.63 -19.67
N ASP A 119 -9.03 -36.45 -19.79
CA ASP A 119 -9.95 -37.42 -20.40
C ASP A 119 -9.84 -37.50 -21.95
N GLN A 120 -9.25 -36.49 -22.62
CA GLN A 120 -9.08 -36.49 -24.08
C GLN A 120 -7.74 -37.07 -24.57
N GLU A 121 -6.70 -37.15 -23.74
CA GLU A 121 -5.41 -37.77 -24.12
C GLU A 121 -5.36 -39.31 -23.97
N GLY A 122 -6.34 -39.93 -23.30
CA GLY A 122 -6.40 -41.38 -23.10
C GLY A 122 -6.82 -42.23 -24.32
N GLY A 123 -6.89 -41.67 -25.53
CA GLY A 123 -7.86 -42.14 -26.52
C GLY A 123 -7.46 -42.34 -27.99
N LYS A 124 -6.20 -42.59 -28.39
CA LYS A 124 -5.90 -43.38 -29.63
C LYS A 124 -4.42 -43.65 -29.88
N THR A 125 -4.02 -44.90 -29.64
CA THR A 125 -2.92 -45.56 -30.37
C THR A 125 -3.51 -46.32 -31.55
N VAL A 126 -3.12 -46.00 -32.79
CA VAL A 126 -2.95 -46.96 -33.90
C VAL A 126 -1.96 -46.37 -34.92
N ALA A 127 -0.88 -47.12 -35.14
CA ALA A 127 0.20 -46.90 -36.08
C ALA A 127 -0.22 -47.04 -37.56
N THR A 128 0.54 -46.41 -38.48
CA THR A 128 1.23 -47.10 -39.62
C THR A 128 2.35 -46.23 -40.22
N SER A 129 3.55 -46.83 -40.40
CA SER A 129 4.56 -46.71 -41.50
C SER A 129 4.62 -45.42 -42.35
N GLY A 130 5.76 -44.83 -42.70
CA GLY A 130 7.11 -45.34 -42.89
C GLY A 130 7.72 -44.68 -44.15
N GLU A 131 9.04 -44.61 -44.19
CA GLU A 131 9.94 -44.35 -45.33
C GLU A 131 10.45 -42.91 -45.60
N GLU A 132 11.77 -42.88 -45.67
CA GLU A 132 12.72 -41.80 -45.90
C GLU A 132 12.79 -41.40 -47.40
N SER A 133 13.26 -40.19 -47.70
CA SER A 133 14.27 -39.96 -48.76
C SER A 133 14.68 -38.49 -48.86
N HIS A 134 16.00 -38.31 -48.89
CA HIS A 134 16.76 -37.12 -49.28
C HIS A 134 16.42 -36.53 -50.66
N GLY A 135 16.83 -35.27 -50.86
CA GLY A 135 16.98 -34.61 -52.17
C GLY A 135 17.47 -33.15 -52.08
N ASP A 136 18.80 -33.00 -52.04
CA ASP A 136 19.71 -31.94 -52.56
C ASP A 136 19.17 -30.60 -53.13
N ALA A 137 19.74 -29.47 -52.69
CA ALA A 137 20.71 -28.58 -53.39
C ALA A 137 20.01 -27.50 -54.29
N GLU A 138 20.51 -26.29 -54.54
CA GLU A 138 21.86 -25.72 -54.54
C GLU A 138 21.75 -24.16 -54.65
N GLU A 139 22.72 -23.45 -54.06
CA GLU A 139 23.44 -22.24 -54.52
C GLU A 139 22.76 -20.96 -55.05
N ALA A 140 23.17 -19.82 -54.46
CA ALA A 140 23.92 -18.78 -55.17
C ALA A 140 24.75 -17.89 -54.21
N GLN A 141 26.07 -17.99 -54.41
CA GLN A 141 27.22 -17.24 -53.87
C GLN A 141 27.37 -15.92 -54.66
N GLU A 142 27.91 -14.78 -54.24
CA GLU A 142 29.26 -14.32 -53.80
C GLU A 142 29.08 -12.81 -53.45
N GLY A 143 29.87 -12.07 -52.66
CA GLY A 143 31.22 -12.19 -52.11
C GLY A 143 31.83 -10.77 -52.04
N SER A 144 32.60 -10.45 -50.98
CA SER A 144 33.72 -9.48 -51.00
C SER A 144 34.38 -9.36 -49.62
N ASP A 145 35.70 -9.56 -49.62
CA ASP A 145 36.64 -9.76 -48.51
C ASP A 145 37.16 -8.49 -47.79
N GLY A 146 37.83 -8.74 -46.64
CA GLY A 146 38.94 -7.97 -46.06
C GLY A 146 38.94 -7.98 -44.52
N GLU A 147 39.60 -8.94 -43.83
CA GLU A 147 40.98 -8.86 -43.25
C GLU A 147 41.12 -7.74 -42.17
N GLU A 148 41.61 -7.89 -40.93
CA GLU A 148 42.49 -8.87 -40.24
C GLU A 148 42.41 -8.68 -38.70
N ALA A 149 42.78 -9.76 -37.99
CA ALA A 149 43.23 -10.01 -36.61
C ALA A 149 43.24 -8.93 -35.49
N ASP A 150 42.78 -9.34 -34.30
CA ASP A 150 43.61 -9.38 -33.08
C ASP A 150 42.96 -10.37 -32.06
N GLU A 151 43.66 -11.47 -31.79
CA GLU A 151 43.43 -12.41 -30.68
C GLU A 151 44.16 -11.89 -29.42
N GLU A 152 43.57 -12.06 -28.23
CA GLU A 152 44.23 -12.26 -26.91
C GLU A 152 43.14 -12.63 -25.85
N PRO A 153 43.50 -13.30 -24.74
CA PRO A 153 43.07 -14.68 -24.49
C PRO A 153 42.04 -14.89 -23.37
N ASP A 154 41.56 -16.14 -23.34
CA ASP A 154 40.83 -16.88 -22.29
C ASP A 154 41.04 -16.37 -20.85
N ASP A 155 39.97 -15.87 -20.23
CA ASP A 155 39.79 -15.89 -18.78
C ASP A 155 38.80 -16.99 -18.44
N GLU A 156 39.26 -17.91 -17.59
CA GLU A 156 38.60 -19.12 -17.14
C GLU A 156 37.23 -18.79 -16.51
N ASP A 157 36.16 -19.20 -17.19
CA ASP A 157 34.79 -19.23 -16.67
C ASP A 157 34.72 -20.32 -15.60
N VAL A 158 34.99 -19.92 -14.35
CA VAL A 158 34.74 -20.76 -13.17
C VAL A 158 33.24 -20.73 -12.94
N GLY A 159 32.57 -21.78 -13.41
CA GLY A 159 31.18 -22.06 -13.07
C GLY A 159 31.02 -22.11 -11.55
N GLU A 160 30.39 -21.09 -11.00
CA GLU A 160 29.67 -21.19 -9.74
C GLU A 160 28.23 -21.53 -10.13
N ASP A 161 27.95 -22.84 -10.16
CA ASP A 161 26.58 -23.35 -10.08
C ASP A 161 26.02 -22.90 -8.72
N GLU A 162 25.44 -21.70 -8.67
CA GLU A 162 24.55 -21.32 -7.59
C GLU A 162 23.29 -22.15 -7.78
N GLU A 163 23.21 -23.27 -7.05
CA GLU A 163 21.97 -24.00 -6.81
C GLU A 163 21.00 -23.01 -6.15
N GLU A 164 20.14 -22.36 -6.95
CA GLU A 164 18.94 -21.71 -6.46
C GLU A 164 18.11 -22.79 -5.78
N GLU A 165 18.20 -22.87 -4.45
CA GLU A 165 17.24 -23.62 -3.65
C GLU A 165 15.88 -22.96 -3.90
N GLU A 166 15.09 -23.54 -4.80
CA GLU A 166 13.65 -23.29 -4.90
C GLU A 166 13.07 -23.60 -3.52
N GLU A 167 12.91 -22.57 -2.68
CA GLU A 167 12.12 -22.67 -1.46
C GLU A 167 10.72 -23.11 -1.93
N GLU A 168 10.37 -24.37 -1.64
CA GLU A 168 9.00 -24.88 -1.80
C GLU A 168 8.10 -23.92 -0.99
N GLU A 169 7.47 -22.97 -1.67
CA GLU A 169 6.46 -22.11 -1.07
C GLU A 169 5.38 -23.04 -0.52
N GLU A 170 5.30 -23.18 0.82
CA GLU A 170 4.22 -23.92 1.44
C GLU A 170 2.91 -23.32 0.93
N GLU A 171 2.19 -24.05 0.07
CA GLU A 171 0.85 -23.70 -0.37
C GLU A 171 -0.03 -23.58 0.87
N VAL A 172 -0.17 -22.37 1.37
CA VAL A 172 -1.05 -22.09 2.50
C VAL A 172 -2.47 -22.25 1.95
N GLU A 173 -3.13 -23.37 2.27
CA GLU A 173 -4.57 -23.54 2.04
C GLU A 173 -5.35 -22.49 2.85
N VAL A 174 -5.48 -21.28 2.32
CA VAL A 174 -6.28 -20.21 2.90
C VAL A 174 -7.71 -20.38 2.36
N GLU A 175 -8.67 -20.67 3.23
CA GLU A 175 -10.09 -20.63 2.88
C GLU A 175 -10.43 -19.21 2.37
N GLN A 176 -10.57 -19.06 1.05
CA GLN A 176 -10.79 -17.77 0.40
C GLN A 176 -12.14 -17.18 0.82
N VAL A 177 -12.11 -16.04 1.50
CA VAL A 177 -13.30 -15.35 2.01
C VAL A 177 -13.70 -14.24 1.06
N TYR A 178 -14.91 -14.29 0.51
CA TYR A 178 -15.50 -13.18 -0.25
C TYR A 178 -16.44 -12.35 0.64
N TRP A 179 -16.21 -11.04 0.71
CA TRP A 179 -16.92 -10.13 1.62
C TRP A 179 -18.20 -9.54 1.05
N THR A 180 -18.33 -9.53 -0.27
CA THR A 180 -19.48 -9.04 -1.02
C THR A 180 -19.53 -9.72 -2.40
N GLU A 181 -20.62 -9.53 -3.13
CA GLU A 181 -20.68 -9.80 -4.56
C GLU A 181 -19.60 -9.00 -5.30
N VAL A 182 -18.73 -9.70 -6.01
CA VAL A 182 -17.74 -9.18 -6.95
C VAL A 182 -18.08 -9.78 -8.31
N LEU A 183 -18.18 -8.91 -9.32
CA LEU A 183 -18.56 -9.32 -10.66
C LEU A 183 -17.32 -9.75 -11.44
N LYS A 184 -17.40 -10.87 -12.16
CA LYS A 184 -16.36 -11.24 -13.13
C LYS A 184 -16.30 -10.17 -14.22
N GLY A 185 -15.13 -9.60 -14.45
CA GLY A 185 -14.97 -8.51 -15.40
C GLY A 185 -13.53 -8.13 -15.69
N THR A 186 -13.35 -7.19 -16.60
CA THR A 186 -12.04 -6.72 -17.04
C THR A 186 -12.03 -5.20 -17.11
N PRO A 187 -10.86 -4.55 -17.27
CA PRO A 187 -10.78 -3.12 -17.52
C PRO A 187 -11.72 -2.59 -18.61
N LYS A 188 -12.10 -3.39 -19.61
CA LYS A 188 -13.05 -3.01 -20.67
C LYS A 188 -14.43 -2.64 -20.13
N ASP A 189 -14.84 -3.20 -18.99
CA ASP A 189 -16.12 -2.92 -18.35
C ASP A 189 -16.22 -1.49 -17.81
N LEU A 190 -15.09 -0.83 -17.54
CA LEU A 190 -15.05 0.57 -17.08
C LEU A 190 -15.64 1.56 -18.09
N ARG A 191 -15.74 1.18 -19.38
CA ARG A 191 -16.43 1.97 -20.41
C ARG A 191 -17.92 2.19 -20.08
N LYS A 192 -18.50 1.35 -19.23
CA LYS A 192 -19.90 1.41 -18.80
C LYS A 192 -20.12 2.36 -17.61
N HIS A 193 -19.05 2.82 -16.96
CA HIS A 193 -19.10 3.46 -15.63
C HIS A 193 -18.49 4.87 -15.62
N ALA A 194 -18.72 5.66 -16.67
CA ALA A 194 -18.24 7.04 -16.73
C ALA A 194 -18.92 7.97 -15.70
N ASP A 195 -20.05 7.54 -15.12
CA ASP A 195 -20.83 8.22 -14.09
C ASP A 195 -20.36 7.93 -12.66
N ARG A 196 -19.35 7.06 -12.48
CA ARG A 196 -18.80 6.63 -11.19
C ARG A 196 -17.34 7.02 -11.08
N ALA A 197 -16.86 7.29 -9.87
CA ALA A 197 -15.42 7.41 -9.63
C ALA A 197 -14.76 6.02 -9.70
N LEU A 198 -13.65 5.93 -10.43
CA LEU A 198 -12.84 4.71 -10.50
C LEU A 198 -12.02 4.56 -9.22
N PHE A 199 -12.08 3.40 -8.58
CA PHE A 199 -11.24 3.03 -7.46
C PHE A 199 -10.31 1.88 -7.86
N LEU A 200 -9.00 2.10 -7.67
CA LEU A 200 -7.93 1.13 -7.87
C LEU A 200 -7.15 0.98 -6.57
N CYS A 201 -6.94 -0.25 -6.10
CA CYS A 201 -6.17 -0.55 -4.91
C CYS A 201 -5.20 -1.68 -5.24
N TYR A 202 -3.89 -1.40 -5.21
CA TYR A 202 -2.86 -2.38 -5.57
C TYR A 202 -3.06 -3.05 -6.95
N PRO A 203 -3.28 -2.26 -8.02
CA PRO A 203 -3.69 -2.83 -9.30
C PRO A 203 -2.63 -3.67 -10.05
N ASP A 204 -1.33 -3.54 -9.76
CA ASP A 204 -0.27 -4.21 -10.57
C ASP A 204 0.74 -5.05 -9.75
N ASP A 205 0.56 -5.24 -8.44
CA ASP A 205 1.59 -5.87 -7.56
C ASP A 205 1.70 -7.40 -7.71
N PHE A 206 0.72 -8.04 -8.36
CA PHE A 206 0.57 -9.51 -8.38
C PHE A 206 0.18 -10.07 -9.75
N GLU A 207 0.42 -9.34 -10.83
CA GLU A 207 0.08 -9.84 -12.16
C GLU A 207 1.28 -10.62 -12.73
N ASP A 208 1.13 -11.93 -12.90
CA ASP A 208 1.99 -12.77 -13.78
C ASP A 208 1.95 -12.32 -15.25
N SER A 209 1.15 -11.29 -15.52
CA SER A 209 1.00 -10.61 -16.79
C SER A 209 1.99 -9.46 -16.91
N HIS A 210 2.64 -9.37 -18.06
CA HIS A 210 3.40 -8.18 -18.45
C HIS A 210 2.52 -6.95 -18.74
N GLU A 211 1.19 -7.11 -18.79
CA GLU A 211 0.24 -6.02 -19.02
C GLU A 211 -0.29 -5.47 -17.69
N SER A 212 -0.12 -4.15 -17.45
CA SER A 212 -0.67 -3.46 -16.28
C SER A 212 -2.19 -3.30 -16.33
N MET A 213 -2.90 -3.92 -15.40
CA MET A 213 -4.33 -3.67 -15.18
C MET A 213 -4.63 -2.21 -14.84
N ALA A 214 -3.76 -1.52 -14.08
CA ALA A 214 -3.96 -0.10 -13.78
C ALA A 214 -4.00 0.75 -15.06
N MET A 215 -3.05 0.52 -15.97
CA MET A 215 -2.97 1.24 -17.24
C MET A 215 -4.14 0.88 -18.14
N ALA A 216 -4.48 -0.41 -18.26
CA ALA A 216 -5.64 -0.86 -19.00
C ALA A 216 -6.94 -0.24 -18.46
N SER A 217 -7.07 -0.14 -17.13
CA SER A 217 -8.20 0.49 -16.46
C SER A 217 -8.31 1.96 -16.81
N LEU A 218 -7.21 2.70 -16.70
CA LEU A 218 -7.15 4.12 -17.02
C LEU A 218 -7.51 4.41 -18.50
N CYS A 219 -7.08 3.54 -19.42
CA CYS A 219 -7.37 3.66 -20.85
C CYS A 219 -8.85 3.42 -21.20
N ASN A 220 -9.52 2.57 -20.43
CA ASN A 220 -10.93 2.23 -20.65
C ASN A 220 -11.89 3.09 -19.83
N TYR A 221 -11.39 3.83 -18.84
CA TYR A 221 -12.18 4.69 -17.98
C TYR A 221 -12.41 6.08 -18.59
N ALA A 222 -13.67 6.39 -18.86
CA ALA A 222 -14.11 7.65 -19.45
C ALA A 222 -14.59 8.69 -18.43
N GLY A 223 -14.72 8.33 -17.15
CA GLY A 223 -15.13 9.25 -16.09
C GLY A 223 -14.05 10.28 -15.74
N ASP A 224 -14.29 11.08 -14.70
CA ASP A 224 -13.44 12.22 -14.38
C ASP A 224 -12.61 12.06 -13.11
N THR A 225 -12.88 11.04 -12.30
CA THR A 225 -12.30 10.90 -10.96
C THR A 225 -11.66 9.52 -10.79
N VAL A 226 -10.38 9.50 -10.46
CA VAL A 226 -9.63 8.28 -10.13
C VAL A 226 -9.19 8.36 -8.68
N ILE A 227 -9.52 7.33 -7.91
CA ILE A 227 -9.03 7.09 -6.56
C ILE A 227 -8.04 5.94 -6.65
N HIS A 228 -6.81 6.19 -6.23
CA HIS A 228 -5.74 5.20 -6.24
C HIS A 228 -5.24 4.98 -4.82
N VAL A 229 -5.11 3.71 -4.43
CA VAL A 229 -4.49 3.27 -3.19
C VAL A 229 -3.28 2.40 -3.51
N GLY A 230 -2.13 2.85 -3.01
CA GLY A 230 -0.84 2.20 -3.20
C GLY A 230 0.30 3.21 -3.12
N GLU A 231 1.44 2.82 -3.65
CA GLU A 231 2.64 3.62 -3.80
C GLU A 231 2.61 4.46 -5.09
N LEU A 232 3.38 5.55 -5.08
CA LEU A 232 3.58 6.41 -6.24
C LEU A 232 5.05 6.84 -6.31
N PHE A 233 5.45 7.43 -7.43
CA PHE A 233 6.78 7.99 -7.65
C PHE A 233 7.31 8.76 -6.42
N GLY A 234 8.45 8.33 -5.90
CA GLY A 234 9.14 8.93 -4.77
C GLY A 234 8.50 8.67 -3.40
N HIS A 235 7.41 7.90 -3.35
CA HIS A 235 6.73 7.45 -2.13
C HIS A 235 6.78 5.91 -2.03
N THR A 236 7.99 5.36 -2.04
CA THR A 236 8.22 3.92 -1.85
C THR A 236 9.47 3.66 -1.01
N LEU A 237 9.53 2.49 -0.38
CA LEU A 237 10.72 1.94 0.27
C LEU A 237 11.43 0.89 -0.60
N CYS A 238 10.84 0.49 -1.72
CA CYS A 238 11.34 -0.56 -2.60
C CYS A 238 12.43 -0.03 -3.53
N LEU A 239 13.69 -0.33 -3.24
CA LEU A 239 14.82 -0.03 -4.12
C LEU A 239 15.05 -1.18 -5.13
N PRO A 240 15.65 -0.91 -6.32
CA PRO A 240 16.18 0.38 -6.78
C PRO A 240 15.15 1.30 -7.44
N GLY A 241 13.91 0.85 -7.64
CA GLY A 241 12.86 1.59 -8.35
C GLY A 241 12.32 2.79 -7.57
N ALA A 242 11.94 3.86 -8.28
CA ALA A 242 11.32 5.02 -7.64
C ALA A 242 9.78 4.93 -7.57
N TRP A 243 9.18 3.94 -8.22
CA TRP A 243 7.76 3.86 -8.51
C TRP A 243 6.94 3.05 -7.50
N GLY A 244 7.62 2.21 -6.70
CA GLY A 244 6.97 1.23 -5.83
C GLY A 244 6.52 0.00 -6.61
N ARG A 245 5.83 -0.91 -5.92
CA ARG A 245 5.37 -2.20 -6.45
C ARG A 245 3.88 -2.25 -6.79
N THR A 246 3.10 -1.31 -6.27
CA THR A 246 1.64 -1.42 -6.31
C THR A 246 0.98 -0.98 -7.63
N SER A 247 1.68 -0.19 -8.44
CA SER A 247 1.20 0.28 -9.75
C SER A 247 2.36 0.61 -10.69
N SER A 248 2.19 0.35 -11.98
CA SER A 248 3.23 0.46 -13.01
C SER A 248 3.70 1.90 -13.25
N GLU A 249 4.96 2.04 -13.67
CA GLU A 249 5.56 3.34 -14.06
C GLU A 249 4.73 4.01 -15.17
N GLU A 250 4.28 3.23 -16.15
CA GLU A 250 3.49 3.68 -17.29
C GLU A 250 2.15 4.25 -16.82
N PHE A 251 1.45 3.53 -15.94
CA PHE A 251 0.20 4.01 -15.35
C PHE A 251 0.40 5.32 -14.60
N GLN A 252 1.39 5.38 -13.69
CA GLN A 252 1.62 6.56 -12.87
C GLN A 252 1.98 7.79 -13.71
N THR A 253 2.83 7.60 -14.72
CA THR A 253 3.20 8.65 -15.67
C THR A 253 1.98 9.13 -16.46
N HIS A 254 1.15 8.20 -16.96
CA HIS A 254 -0.04 8.56 -17.71
C HIS A 254 -1.09 9.26 -16.84
N LEU A 255 -1.33 8.76 -15.63
CA LEU A 255 -2.22 9.34 -14.64
C LEU A 255 -1.83 10.79 -14.35
N ALA A 256 -0.55 11.06 -14.07
CA ALA A 256 -0.06 12.41 -13.82
C ALA A 256 -0.07 13.34 -15.05
N THR A 257 -0.10 12.75 -16.26
CA THR A 257 -0.17 13.52 -17.52
C THR A 257 -1.59 13.99 -17.82
N VAL A 258 -2.60 13.13 -17.58
CA VAL A 258 -3.98 13.39 -18.01
C VAL A 258 -4.95 13.72 -16.85
N TYR A 259 -4.52 13.50 -15.61
CA TYR A 259 -5.22 13.91 -14.39
C TYR A 259 -4.30 14.77 -13.50
N HIS A 260 -4.90 15.55 -12.61
CA HIS A 260 -4.20 16.28 -11.57
C HIS A 260 -4.67 15.78 -10.20
N LYS A 261 -3.72 15.62 -9.28
CA LYS A 261 -3.98 15.15 -7.92
C LYS A 261 -4.62 16.27 -7.11
N VAL A 262 -5.77 15.96 -6.49
CA VAL A 262 -6.51 16.89 -5.62
C VAL A 262 -6.44 16.51 -4.14
N LEU A 263 -6.06 15.27 -3.83
CA LEU A 263 -5.92 14.80 -2.46
C LEU A 263 -4.83 13.73 -2.36
N GLN A 264 -4.09 13.76 -1.25
CA GLN A 264 -3.14 12.73 -0.86
C GLN A 264 -3.16 12.56 0.66
N VAL A 265 -3.39 11.34 1.15
CA VAL A 265 -3.31 11.01 2.58
C VAL A 265 -2.63 9.65 2.79
N PRO A 266 -1.79 9.50 3.84
CA PRO A 266 -1.20 8.20 4.15
C PRO A 266 -2.28 7.23 4.66
N LEU A 267 -2.07 5.93 4.45
CA LEU A 267 -2.84 4.87 5.09
C LEU A 267 -2.00 4.16 6.16
N PRO A 268 -2.64 3.37 7.05
CA PRO A 268 -1.91 2.35 7.78
C PRO A 268 -1.32 1.34 6.77
N SER A 269 -0.06 0.98 6.97
CA SER A 269 0.67 0.05 6.10
C SER A 269 1.47 -0.94 6.93
N TRP A 270 1.79 -2.06 6.30
CA TRP A 270 2.82 -2.97 6.79
C TRP A 270 4.20 -2.45 6.43
N HIS A 271 5.24 -3.13 6.90
CA HIS A 271 6.62 -2.66 6.72
C HIS A 271 7.01 -2.57 5.24
N SER A 272 6.54 -3.50 4.40
CA SER A 272 6.93 -3.63 3.00
C SER A 272 6.28 -2.63 2.03
N SER A 273 5.46 -1.68 2.50
CA SER A 273 4.81 -0.69 1.62
C SER A 273 4.61 0.67 2.27
N MET A 274 4.46 1.71 1.44
CA MET A 274 4.04 3.05 1.86
C MET A 274 2.69 3.44 1.24
N ASP A 275 1.62 2.85 1.77
CA ASP A 275 0.30 3.00 1.17
C ASP A 275 -0.22 4.42 1.35
N THR A 276 -0.67 4.96 0.23
CA THR A 276 -1.23 6.29 0.16
C THR A 276 -2.54 6.24 -0.60
N LEU A 277 -3.58 6.87 -0.05
CA LEU A 277 -4.78 7.17 -0.82
C LEU A 277 -4.59 8.50 -1.53
N THR A 278 -4.75 8.47 -2.85
CA THR A 278 -4.74 9.65 -3.70
C THR A 278 -6.03 9.78 -4.49
N VAL A 279 -6.48 11.01 -4.70
CA VAL A 279 -7.61 11.31 -5.57
C VAL A 279 -7.16 12.24 -6.68
N TRP A 280 -7.57 11.93 -7.89
CA TRP A 280 -7.15 12.56 -9.12
C TRP A 280 -8.38 12.97 -9.93
N LYS A 281 -8.35 14.17 -10.50
CA LYS A 281 -9.39 14.68 -11.38
C LYS A 281 -8.86 14.88 -12.79
N ARG A 282 -9.69 14.58 -13.79
CA ARG A 282 -9.29 14.66 -15.19
C ARG A 282 -8.95 16.11 -15.54
N THR A 283 -7.74 16.30 -16.06
CA THR A 283 -7.21 17.61 -16.37
C THR A 283 -7.82 18.14 -17.67
N LYS A 284 -8.32 19.38 -17.63
CA LYS A 284 -8.69 20.09 -18.85
C LYS A 284 -7.45 20.70 -19.46
N SER A 285 -7.24 20.51 -20.76
CA SER A 285 -6.16 21.17 -21.48
C SER A 285 -6.57 22.57 -21.93
N SER A 286 -5.61 23.49 -21.95
CA SER A 286 -5.72 24.83 -22.50
C SER A 286 -4.56 25.05 -23.47
N ILE A 287 -4.88 25.53 -24.68
CA ILE A 287 -3.86 25.88 -25.67
C ILE A 287 -3.71 27.41 -25.66
N THR A 288 -2.50 27.90 -25.42
CA THR A 288 -2.22 29.33 -25.38
C THR A 288 -0.83 29.58 -25.95
N ASP A 289 -0.72 30.51 -26.88
CA ASP A 289 0.54 30.87 -27.57
C ASP A 289 1.30 29.66 -28.16
N GLY A 290 0.58 28.67 -28.67
CA GLY A 290 1.15 27.45 -29.26
C GLY A 290 1.64 26.41 -28.24
N GLY A 291 1.56 26.69 -26.94
CA GLY A 291 1.81 25.73 -25.87
C GLY A 291 0.53 25.06 -25.37
N MET A 292 0.63 23.80 -24.96
CA MET A 292 -0.43 23.07 -24.28
C MET A 292 -0.18 23.09 -22.76
N TYR A 293 -1.18 23.51 -22.00
CA TYR A 293 -1.10 23.66 -20.55
C TYR A 293 -2.26 22.93 -19.88
N ALA A 294 -2.00 22.42 -18.67
CA ALA A 294 -3.06 21.97 -17.79
C ALA A 294 -3.82 23.17 -17.20
N PHE A 295 -5.14 23.19 -17.34
CA PHE A 295 -6.00 24.09 -16.59
C PHE A 295 -6.45 23.40 -15.30
N ILE A 296 -5.86 23.81 -14.18
CA ILE A 296 -6.19 23.32 -12.84
C ILE A 296 -6.82 24.47 -12.03
N PRO A 297 -8.10 24.36 -11.64
CA PRO A 297 -8.76 25.33 -10.76
C PRO A 297 -7.98 25.54 -9.46
N GLU A 298 -7.99 26.76 -8.91
CA GLU A 298 -7.19 27.10 -7.74
C GLU A 298 -7.56 26.24 -6.52
N GLU A 299 -8.85 25.95 -6.36
CA GLU A 299 -9.42 25.10 -5.32
C GLU A 299 -9.09 23.60 -5.47
N GLU A 300 -8.58 23.18 -6.63
CA GLU A 300 -8.18 21.79 -6.91
C GLU A 300 -6.65 21.61 -6.90
N ARG A 301 -5.88 22.68 -6.68
CA ARG A 301 -4.41 22.59 -6.59
C ARG A 301 -3.98 22.09 -5.22
N ILE A 302 -3.13 21.07 -5.21
CA ILE A 302 -2.50 20.59 -3.99
C ILE A 302 -1.48 21.62 -3.46
N ASP A 303 -1.46 21.80 -2.13
CA ASP A 303 -0.42 22.60 -1.47
C ASP A 303 0.94 21.88 -1.58
N LEU A 304 1.98 22.62 -1.94
CA LEU A 304 3.35 22.12 -2.10
C LEU A 304 4.16 22.20 -0.80
N VAL A 305 3.60 22.77 0.28
CA VAL A 305 4.28 22.83 1.58
C VAL A 305 4.32 21.43 2.21
N ALA A 306 5.50 20.80 2.16
CA ALA A 306 5.78 19.53 2.82
C ALA A 306 7.09 19.62 3.63
N ALA A 307 7.12 19.02 4.83
CA ALA A 307 8.33 18.88 5.62
C ALA A 307 8.23 17.65 6.53
N CYS A 308 9.34 16.92 6.65
CA CYS A 308 9.44 15.83 7.62
C CYS A 308 9.60 16.40 9.05
N PRO A 309 9.39 15.58 10.10
CA PRO A 309 9.44 16.06 11.49
C PRO A 309 10.74 16.79 11.85
N SER A 310 11.89 16.35 11.32
CA SER A 310 13.20 16.96 11.62
C SER A 310 13.41 18.30 10.92
N THR A 311 12.80 18.55 9.76
CA THR A 311 12.95 19.79 8.98
C THR A 311 11.75 20.72 9.08
N ARG A 312 10.67 20.33 9.77
CA ARG A 312 9.45 21.14 9.91
C ARG A 312 9.69 22.54 10.45
N HIS A 313 10.69 22.71 11.31
CA HIS A 313 11.09 24.01 11.84
C HIS A 313 11.51 25.03 10.75
N LEU A 314 11.97 24.55 9.58
CA LEU A 314 12.38 25.39 8.46
C LEU A 314 11.18 26.12 7.80
N LEU A 315 9.97 25.56 7.92
CA LEU A 315 8.74 26.18 7.39
C LEU A 315 8.36 27.49 8.12
N HIS A 316 8.98 27.77 9.27
CA HIS A 316 8.69 28.93 10.10
C HIS A 316 9.72 30.06 9.96
N PHE A 317 10.75 29.92 9.11
CA PHE A 317 11.70 31.01 8.87
C PHE A 317 11.00 32.25 8.30
N GLY A 318 11.31 33.43 8.86
CA GLY A 318 10.71 34.69 8.46
C GLY A 318 9.34 34.99 9.09
N ASN A 319 8.68 34.02 9.72
CA ASN A 319 7.43 34.23 10.46
C ASN A 319 7.71 34.63 11.91
N ALA A 320 8.18 35.87 12.13
CA ALA A 320 8.41 36.44 13.47
C ALA A 320 7.12 36.77 14.26
N GLN A 321 5.96 36.26 13.85
CA GLN A 321 4.65 36.50 14.46
C GLN A 321 3.78 35.26 14.23
N VAL A 322 3.90 34.21 15.04
CA VAL A 322 2.82 33.35 15.62
C VAL A 322 3.50 32.26 16.47
N GLU A 323 4.14 32.64 17.57
CA GLU A 323 4.35 31.73 18.70
C GLU A 323 3.83 32.41 19.96
N SER A 324 2.51 32.34 20.15
CA SER A 324 1.89 32.59 21.46
C SER A 324 0.63 31.76 21.67
N ALA A 325 0.69 30.44 21.42
CA ALA A 325 -0.42 29.56 21.80
C ALA A 325 -0.06 28.08 22.00
N SER A 326 1.04 27.74 22.68
CA SER A 326 1.20 26.41 23.32
C SER A 326 2.31 26.41 24.37
N GLY A 327 2.35 27.44 25.22
CA GLY A 327 3.18 27.41 26.43
C GLY A 327 2.56 26.49 27.48
N THR A 328 2.89 25.20 27.43
CA THR A 328 2.70 24.26 28.55
C THR A 328 3.36 24.88 29.79
N ARG A 329 2.56 25.38 30.74
CA ARG A 329 3.04 25.97 32.00
C ARG A 329 3.71 24.89 32.84
N SER A 330 5.00 24.68 32.62
CA SER A 330 5.83 23.94 33.58
C SER A 330 6.09 24.83 34.80
N ARG A 331 5.47 24.46 35.93
CA ARG A 331 5.59 25.14 37.23
C ARG A 331 7.05 25.14 37.70
N LYS A 332 7.76 26.25 37.49
CA LYS A 332 9.09 26.47 38.06
C LYS A 332 8.96 26.78 39.57
N ARG A 333 9.39 25.83 40.42
CA ARG A 333 9.56 25.98 41.89
C ARG A 333 10.38 27.24 42.19
N ARG A 334 9.78 28.28 42.76
CA ARG A 334 10.50 29.37 43.43
C ARG A 334 10.96 28.89 44.81
N ARG A 335 12.25 28.57 44.91
CA ARG A 335 12.97 28.32 46.16
C ARG A 335 13.18 29.70 46.83
N ASN A 336 12.37 29.99 47.84
CA ASN A 336 12.48 31.24 48.59
C ASN A 336 13.72 31.18 49.49
N LYS A 337 14.65 32.11 49.27
CA LYS A 337 15.86 32.32 50.05
C LYS A 337 15.53 33.31 51.16
N GLN A 338 15.27 32.83 52.38
CA GLN A 338 15.03 33.72 53.52
C GLN A 338 16.26 33.78 54.43
N LYS A 339 16.65 35.02 54.72
CA LYS A 339 17.85 35.49 55.40
C LYS A 339 18.08 34.86 56.77
N SER A 340 19.34 34.56 57.03
CA SER A 340 19.90 34.41 58.37
C SER A 340 19.95 35.76 59.09
N ARG A 341 19.43 35.81 60.32
CA ARG A 341 19.85 36.74 61.37
C ARG A 341 19.75 36.02 62.71
N ARG A 342 20.89 35.96 63.40
CA ARG A 342 21.09 35.52 64.79
C ARG A 342 20.56 36.57 65.76
N THR A 343 20.07 36.12 66.91
CA THR A 343 20.26 36.60 68.31
C THR A 343 19.39 35.68 69.19
N ASP A 344 19.97 34.72 69.91
CA ASP A 344 20.46 34.79 71.29
C ASP A 344 19.35 34.84 72.38
N ALA A 345 19.29 33.71 73.11
CA ALA A 345 19.02 33.52 74.55
C ALA A 345 17.76 34.12 75.21
N ALA A 346 16.90 33.24 75.74
CA ALA A 346 16.53 33.22 77.16
C ALA A 346 15.82 31.89 77.49
N GLU A 347 16.27 31.27 78.58
CA GLU A 347 15.70 30.12 79.29
C GLU A 347 14.39 30.53 79.97
N ASP A 348 13.36 29.69 79.99
CA ASP A 348 12.72 29.30 81.26
C ASP A 348 11.79 28.08 81.11
N GLU A 349 11.78 27.31 82.21
CA GLU A 349 10.87 26.29 82.73
C GLU A 349 9.35 26.56 82.46
N SER A 350 8.34 25.70 82.64
CA SER A 350 8.07 24.32 83.04
C SER A 350 6.52 24.17 83.00
N GLU A 351 5.99 22.95 83.24
CA GLU A 351 4.61 22.65 83.72
C GLU A 351 3.43 22.73 82.72
N GLN A 352 2.86 21.56 82.37
CA GLN A 352 1.62 20.93 82.89
C GLN A 352 0.33 21.52 82.29
N SER A 353 -0.37 20.70 81.49
CA SER A 353 -1.70 20.09 81.80
C SER A 353 -2.83 21.09 81.51
N ASP A 354 -4.04 20.78 81.09
CA ASP A 354 -4.93 19.62 81.04
C ASP A 354 -5.92 19.91 79.89
N ASN A 355 -6.29 18.92 79.06
CA ASN A 355 -7.51 18.12 79.22
C ASN A 355 -8.80 18.93 78.98
N ASP A 356 -9.54 18.65 77.90
CA ASP A 356 -11.00 18.52 78.05
C ASP A 356 -11.68 17.73 76.91
N SER A 357 -12.22 16.59 77.30
CA SER A 357 -13.48 16.04 76.82
C SER A 357 -14.19 15.62 78.10
N PRO A 358 -15.46 15.99 78.32
CA PRO A 358 -16.48 15.01 77.97
C PRO A 358 -17.89 15.60 77.70
N THR A 359 -18.69 14.81 76.98
CA THR A 359 -20.15 14.78 77.18
C THR A 359 -20.59 13.36 77.50
N LYS A 360 -20.97 13.13 78.76
CA LYS A 360 -22.09 12.25 79.10
C LYS A 360 -22.67 12.56 80.49
N LYS A 361 -23.95 12.94 80.45
CA LYS A 361 -25.06 12.73 81.39
C LYS A 361 -25.27 13.69 82.57
N LYS A 362 -26.46 14.31 82.44
CA LYS A 362 -27.45 14.78 83.42
C LYS A 362 -27.19 16.12 84.09
#